data_AF-A0A2U9IRW4-F1
#
_entry.id   AF-A0A2U9IRW4-F1
#
_cell.length_a   1.000
_cell.length_b   1.000
_cell.length_c   1.000
_cell.angle_alpha   90.00
_cell.angle_beta   90.00
_cell.angle_gamma   90.00
#
_symmetry.space_group_name_H-M   'P 1'
#
loop_
_entity.id
_entity.type
_entity.pdbx_description
1 polymer ?
#
loop_
_entity_poly.entity_id
_entity_poly.type
_entity_poly.pdbx_seq_one_letter_code
_entity_poly.pdbx_strand_id
1 'polypeptide(L)'
;MRTLHVFPLPQGEGEERDLAILKYLGNKFNLGELNYYDLVEGKYSYLYGQFKRGKVIVKHDGKIGLALIKPRRKAEVKRDF
;
A
#
# COMPACT_ATOMS: atom_id res chain seq x y z
N MET A 1 11.84 -8.50 1.07
CA MET A 1 10.91 -9.46 1.68
C MET A 1 9.49 -8.92 1.51
N ARG A 2 8.47 -9.77 1.38
CA ARG A 2 7.07 -9.30 1.42
C ARG A 2 6.65 -9.23 2.89
N THR A 3 5.91 -8.21 3.27
CA THR A 3 5.42 -8.03 4.65
C THR A 3 3.91 -8.04 4.64
N LEU A 4 3.31 -8.76 5.58
CA LEU A 4 1.88 -8.73 5.84
C LEU A 4 1.62 -7.85 7.06
N HIS A 5 0.65 -6.93 6.96
CA HIS A 5 0.36 -5.96 8.02
C HIS A 5 -1.15 -5.84 8.23
N VAL A 6 -1.61 -6.06 9.47
CA VAL A 6 -3.02 -5.90 9.87
C VAL A 6 -3.17 -4.56 10.59
N PHE A 7 -4.24 -3.82 10.30
CA PHE A 7 -4.50 -2.52 10.91
C PHE A 7 -6.00 -2.17 10.91
N PRO A 8 -6.47 -1.37 11.89
CA PRO A 8 -7.77 -0.75 11.80
C PRO A 8 -7.77 0.28 10.67
N LEU A 9 -8.86 0.35 9.91
CA LEU A 9 -9.03 1.36 8.88
C LEU A 9 -9.40 2.72 9.52
N PRO A 10 -8.97 3.84 8.93
CA PRO A 10 -9.47 5.15 9.33
C PRO A 10 -10.98 5.24 9.13
N GLN A 11 -11.63 6.11 9.91
CA GLN A 11 -13.04 6.46 9.69
C GLN A 11 -13.21 7.26 8.39
N GLY A 12 -14.45 7.34 7.91
CA GLY A 12 -14.78 7.96 6.62
C GLY A 12 -14.92 6.94 5.49
N GLU A 13 -15.18 7.44 4.28
CA GLU A 13 -15.49 6.67 3.07
C GLU A 13 -14.93 7.38 1.83
N GLY A 14 -14.88 6.66 0.70
CA GLY A 14 -14.43 7.20 -0.58
C GLY A 14 -12.93 7.45 -0.71
N GLU A 15 -12.56 8.18 -1.76
CA GLU A 15 -11.17 8.40 -2.19
C GLU A 15 -10.26 8.98 -1.10
N GLU A 16 -10.76 9.90 -0.28
CA GLU A 16 -9.97 10.48 0.81
C GLU A 16 -9.50 9.41 1.81
N ARG A 17 -10.37 8.45 2.11
CA ARG A 17 -10.06 7.32 2.99
C ARG A 17 -9.01 6.41 2.36
N ASP A 18 -9.16 6.11 1.07
CA ASP A 18 -8.24 5.26 0.33
C ASP A 18 -6.83 5.85 0.29
N LEU A 19 -6.74 7.15 -0.02
CA LEU A 19 -5.49 7.89 0.02
C LEU A 19 -4.90 7.93 1.43
N ALA A 20 -5.72 8.08 2.47
CA ALA A 20 -5.25 8.04 3.86
C ALA A 20 -4.66 6.67 4.24
N ILE A 21 -5.32 5.58 3.84
CA ILE A 21 -4.82 4.21 4.03
C ILE A 21 -3.46 4.03 3.34
N LEU A 22 -3.37 4.41 2.06
CA LEU A 22 -2.16 4.27 1.26
C LEU A 22 -1.04 5.15 1.80
N LYS A 23 -1.31 6.40 2.19
CA LYS A 23 -0.33 7.31 2.77
C LYS A 23 0.21 6.78 4.10
N TYR A 24 -0.66 6.24 4.96
CA TYR A 24 -0.24 5.58 6.20
C TYR A 24 0.73 4.43 5.92
N LEU A 25 0.39 3.52 5.01
CA LEU A 25 1.24 2.37 4.66
C LEU A 25 2.53 2.80 3.95
N GLY A 26 2.44 3.78 3.05
CA GLY A 26 3.58 4.35 2.34
C GLY A 26 4.61 4.94 3.30
N ASN A 27 4.15 5.70 4.29
CA ASN A 27 5.02 6.26 5.32
C ASN A 27 5.59 5.18 6.24
N LYS A 28 4.73 4.29 6.77
CA LYS A 28 5.13 3.23 7.70
C LYS A 28 6.19 2.29 7.13
N PHE A 29 6.11 1.97 5.84
CA PHE A 29 7.03 1.07 5.16
C PHE A 29 8.03 1.79 4.24
N ASN A 30 8.15 3.11 4.36
CA ASN A 30 9.10 3.95 3.62
C ASN A 30 9.04 3.73 2.09
N LEU A 31 7.85 3.60 1.53
CA LEU A 31 7.64 3.29 0.11
C LEU A 31 7.82 4.50 -0.82
N GLY A 32 7.87 5.71 -0.24
CA GLY A 32 8.03 6.97 -0.98
C GLY A 32 6.69 7.49 -1.49
N GLU A 33 6.75 8.29 -2.56
CA GLU A 33 5.58 8.90 -3.20
C GLU A 33 4.67 7.85 -3.84
N LEU A 34 3.34 8.08 -3.74
CA LEU A 34 2.31 7.30 -4.40
C LEU A 34 2.17 7.80 -5.84
N ASN A 35 2.35 6.91 -6.81
CA ASN A 35 2.28 7.26 -8.23
C ASN A 35 0.92 6.95 -8.85
N TYR A 36 0.24 5.93 -8.33
CA TYR A 36 -1.02 5.41 -8.87
C TYR A 36 -1.69 4.55 -7.81
N TYR A 37 -3.02 4.58 -7.78
CA TYR A 37 -3.83 3.68 -6.97
C TYR A 37 -5.09 3.25 -7.72
N ASP A 38 -5.68 2.15 -7.28
CA ASP A 38 -6.93 1.62 -7.83
C ASP A 38 -7.73 0.91 -6.73
N LEU A 39 -9.06 0.89 -6.87
CA LEU A 39 -9.97 0.27 -5.93
C LEU A 39 -10.92 -0.67 -6.66
N VAL A 40 -11.01 -1.91 -6.16
CA VAL A 40 -12.05 -2.86 -6.57
C VAL A 40 -12.96 -3.14 -5.38
N GLU A 41 -14.23 -2.77 -5.50
CA GLU A 41 -15.24 -3.00 -4.47
C GLU A 41 -15.96 -4.35 -4.64
N GLY A 42 -16.40 -4.93 -3.53
CA GLY A 42 -17.13 -6.21 -3.50
C GLY A 42 -17.40 -6.65 -2.07
N LYS A 43 -17.61 -7.96 -1.85
CA LYS A 43 -17.75 -8.52 -0.48
C LYS A 43 -16.57 -8.14 0.43
N TYR A 44 -15.39 -8.01 -0.17
CA TYR A 44 -14.24 -7.32 0.39
C TYR A 44 -13.75 -6.34 -0.65
N SER A 45 -13.36 -5.15 -0.21
CA SER A 45 -12.71 -4.17 -1.08
C SER A 45 -11.21 -4.43 -1.15
N TYR A 46 -10.64 -4.23 -2.34
CA TYR A 46 -9.22 -4.36 -2.60
C TYR A 46 -8.66 -3.03 -3.09
N LEU A 47 -7.83 -2.41 -2.26
CA LEU A 47 -7.16 -1.15 -2.56
C LEU A 47 -5.70 -1.42 -2.95
N TYR A 48 -5.34 -1.08 -4.16
CA TYR A 48 -3.99 -1.21 -4.69
C TYR A 48 -3.28 0.14 -4.69
N GLY A 49 -2.01 0.18 -4.25
CA GLY A 49 -1.17 1.38 -4.32
C GLY A 49 0.21 1.08 -4.91
N GLN A 50 0.57 1.80 -5.97
CA GLN A 50 1.91 1.78 -6.57
C GLN A 50 2.71 2.97 -6.07
N PHE A 51 3.83 2.69 -5.38
CA PHE A 51 4.74 3.71 -4.87
C PHE A 51 6.07 3.69 -5.61
N LYS A 52 6.85 4.77 -5.47
CA LYS A 52 8.22 4.88 -6.02
C LYS A 52 9.12 3.70 -5.64
N ARG A 53 9.03 3.21 -4.41
CA ARG A 53 9.87 2.13 -3.86
C ARG A 53 9.08 0.87 -3.51
N GLY A 54 7.88 0.67 -4.02
CA GLY A 54 7.15 -0.56 -3.76
C GLY A 54 5.70 -0.57 -4.20
N LYS A 55 4.98 -1.59 -3.75
CA LYS A 55 3.55 -1.78 -4.01
C LYS A 55 2.86 -2.23 -2.73
N VAL A 56 1.58 -1.88 -2.60
CA VAL A 56 0.69 -2.30 -1.53
C VAL A 56 -0.58 -2.85 -2.14
N ILE A 57 -1.09 -3.94 -1.58
CA ILE A 57 -2.46 -4.42 -1.81
C ILE A 57 -3.12 -4.52 -0.44
N VAL A 58 -4.24 -3.85 -0.23
CA VAL A 58 -5.04 -3.90 0.99
C VAL A 58 -6.35 -4.61 0.68
N LYS A 59 -6.63 -5.71 1.38
CA LYS A 59 -7.96 -6.31 1.45
C LYS A 59 -8.66 -5.81 2.71
N HIS A 60 -9.89 -5.31 2.63
CA HIS A 60 -10.63 -4.87 3.80
C HIS A 60 -12.13 -5.08 3.71
N ASP A 61 -12.78 -5.07 4.87
CA ASP A 61 -14.24 -5.13 5.05
C ASP A 61 -14.85 -3.78 5.45
N GLY A 62 -14.05 -2.71 5.41
CA GLY A 62 -14.46 -1.36 5.85
C GLY A 62 -14.19 -1.08 7.33
N LYS A 63 -13.69 -2.06 8.12
CA LYS A 63 -13.24 -1.85 9.50
C LYS A 63 -11.79 -2.26 9.70
N ILE A 64 -11.39 -3.42 9.18
CA ILE A 64 -10.03 -3.96 9.32
C ILE A 64 -9.41 -4.14 7.95
N GLY A 65 -8.16 -3.69 7.80
CA GLY A 65 -7.35 -3.87 6.61
C GLY A 65 -6.24 -4.90 6.80
N LEU A 66 -6.07 -5.77 5.80
CA LEU A 66 -4.92 -6.65 5.63
C LEU A 66 -4.10 -6.15 4.44
N ALA A 67 -2.92 -5.59 4.71
CA ALA A 67 -2.02 -5.08 3.69
C ALA A 67 -0.89 -6.07 3.38
N LEU A 68 -0.68 -6.37 2.10
CA LEU A 68 0.52 -7.01 1.58
C LEU A 68 1.45 -5.95 0.99
N ILE A 69 2.62 -5.78 1.61
CA ILE A 69 3.63 -4.81 1.20
C ILE A 69 4.75 -5.51 0.44
N LYS A 70 5.05 -5.00 -0.75
CA LYS A 70 6.12 -5.48 -1.63
C LYS A 70 7.08 -4.33 -1.97
N PRO A 71 8.16 -4.13 -1.20
CA PRO A 71 9.19 -3.16 -1.54
C PRO A 71 9.92 -3.54 -2.83
N ARG A 72 10.34 -2.54 -3.62
CA ARG A 72 11.20 -2.73 -4.78
C ARG A 72 12.63 -2.96 -4.27
N ARG A 73 13.29 -4.04 -4.68
CA ARG A 73 14.72 -4.22 -4.38
C ARG A 73 15.49 -3.11 -5.10
N LYS A 74 16.38 -2.39 -4.40
CA LYS A 74 17.43 -1.63 -5.09
C LYS A 74 18.24 -2.68 -5.86
N ALA A 75 18.28 -2.57 -7.18
CA ALA A 75 19.32 -3.27 -7.92
C ALA A 75 20.63 -2.69 -7.41
N GLU A 76 21.48 -3.52 -6.80
CA GLU A 76 22.88 -3.15 -6.61
C GLU A 76 23.45 -2.97 -8.01
N VAL A 77 23.57 -1.72 -8.44
CA VAL A 77 24.38 -1.39 -9.60
C VAL A 77 25.82 -1.62 -9.13
N LYS A 78 26.34 -2.83 -9.36
CA LYS A 78 27.79 -3.04 -9.34
C LYS A 78 28.37 -2.16 -10.44
N ARG A 79 28.93 -1.01 -10.05
CA ARG A 79 29.80 -0.24 -10.92
C ARG A 79 31.17 -0.87 -10.77
N ASP A 80 31.48 -1.79 -11.65
CA ASP A 80 32.86 -2.24 -11.86
C ASP A 80 33.56 -1.09 -12.60
N PHE A 81 34.51 -0.44 -11.92
CA PHE A 81 35.47 0.52 -12.49
C PHE A 81 36.81 -0.19 -12.66
#